data_AF-A0A7X7GFZ7-F1
#
_entry.id   AF-A0A7X7GFZ7-F1
#
_cell.length_a   1.000
_cell.length_b   1.000
_cell.length_c   1.000
_cell.angle_alpha   90.00
_cell.angle_beta   90.00
_cell.angle_gamma   90.00
#
_symmetry.space_group_name_H-M   'P 1'
#
loop_
_entity.id
_entity.type
_entity.pdbx_description
1 polymer ?
#
loop_
_entity_poly.entity_id
_entity_poly.type
_entity_poly.pdbx_seq_one_letter_code
_entity_poly.pdbx_strand_id
1 'polypeptide(L)'
;PRDIGPAPSWRNLRIPIADLPEDADVVRVVANDPNLTGDQWLAFTPPRVPQLDTLQSVIGSEQPVLLDWAVGLQFPCQRPFDHAYGVAEMPNYRILPDRPLAVSSTDTWQAAEFGGPLGFTEVLARAEQIPTYLDGDWARDWGSLERYVRFYPNADPADVATDEVTRSGLWNPGTLRVYER
;
A
#
# COMPACT_ATOMS: atom_id res chain seq x y z
N PRO A 1 9.32 21.94 8.42
CA PRO A 1 9.36 20.78 7.49
C PRO A 1 7.96 20.50 6.99
N ARG A 2 7.79 19.97 5.78
CA ARG A 2 6.48 19.50 5.34
C ARG A 2 6.28 18.09 5.90
N ASP A 3 5.25 17.95 6.73
CA ASP A 3 4.88 16.72 7.45
C ASP A 3 3.41 16.42 7.16
N ILE A 4 3.14 15.24 6.59
CA ILE A 4 1.77 14.80 6.26
C ILE A 4 1.21 13.81 7.29
N GLY A 5 1.98 13.48 8.33
CA GLY A 5 1.54 12.54 9.35
C GLY A 5 1.54 11.07 8.89
N PRO A 6 0.86 10.19 9.66
CA PRO A 6 0.22 10.46 10.95
C PRO A 6 1.23 10.45 12.11
N ALA A 7 1.00 11.25 13.15
CA ALA A 7 1.70 11.13 14.42
C ALA A 7 1.03 10.05 15.31
N PRO A 8 1.79 9.31 16.15
CA PRO A 8 3.24 9.38 16.37
C PRO A 8 4.05 8.43 15.47
N SER A 9 3.50 7.96 14.35
CA SER A 9 4.17 6.96 13.48
C SER A 9 5.45 7.51 12.81
N TRP A 10 6.34 6.59 12.41
CA TRP A 10 7.49 6.90 11.56
C TRP A 10 7.02 7.50 10.23
N ARG A 11 7.61 8.63 9.84
CA ARG A 11 7.24 9.36 8.63
C ARG A 11 8.39 10.20 8.12
N ASN A 12 8.30 10.62 6.86
CA ASN A 12 9.33 11.41 6.21
C ASN A 12 9.02 12.91 6.32
N LEU A 13 9.88 13.64 7.02
CA LEU A 13 9.88 15.11 7.00
C LEU A 13 10.56 15.59 5.72
N ARG A 14 9.85 16.41 4.94
CA ARG A 14 10.29 16.83 3.60
C ARG A 14 10.83 18.26 3.65
N ILE A 15 12.02 18.45 3.08
CA ILE A 15 12.68 19.76 2.88
C ILE A 15 13.10 19.81 1.41
N PRO A 16 12.37 20.53 0.54
CA PRO A 16 12.75 20.74 -0.84
C PRO A 16 14.09 21.46 -0.93
N ILE A 17 14.97 20.98 -1.81
CA ILE A 17 16.28 21.61 -2.06
C ILE A 17 16.09 23.05 -2.58
N ALA A 18 15.02 23.31 -3.33
CA ALA A 18 14.68 24.65 -3.83
C ALA A 18 14.36 25.68 -2.73
N ASP A 19 14.07 25.23 -1.50
CA ASP A 19 13.86 26.13 -0.36
C ASP A 19 15.18 26.50 0.35
N LEU A 20 16.30 25.88 -0.03
CA LEU A 20 17.63 26.13 0.53
C LEU A 20 18.37 27.22 -0.26
N PRO A 21 19.28 27.97 0.37
CA PRO A 21 20.22 28.83 -0.36
C PRO A 21 21.02 28.05 -1.42
N GLU A 22 21.30 28.67 -2.57
CA GLU A 22 22.01 28.02 -3.68
C GLU A 22 23.44 27.58 -3.32
N ASP A 23 24.05 28.23 -2.33
CA ASP A 23 25.40 27.95 -1.83
C ASP A 23 25.43 26.99 -0.63
N ALA A 24 24.28 26.42 -0.23
CA ALA A 24 24.22 25.45 0.86
C ALA A 24 24.79 24.07 0.44
N ASP A 25 25.93 23.69 0.99
CA ASP A 25 26.64 22.43 0.72
C ASP A 25 26.55 21.40 1.87
N VAL A 26 26.22 21.85 3.08
CA VAL A 26 26.10 21.02 4.27
C VAL A 26 24.81 21.27 5.04
N VAL A 27 24.27 20.21 5.64
CA VAL A 27 23.07 20.27 6.48
C VAL A 27 23.31 19.54 7.80
N ARG A 28 22.62 19.98 8.86
CA ARG A 28 22.56 19.27 10.14
C ARG A 28 21.14 19.30 10.68
N VAL A 29 20.76 18.24 11.41
CA VAL A 29 19.51 18.21 12.17
C VAL A 29 19.71 18.93 13.49
N VAL A 30 18.82 19.87 13.80
CA VAL A 30 18.72 20.50 15.12
C VAL A 30 17.36 20.14 15.68
N ALA A 31 17.35 19.32 16.73
CA ALA A 31 16.13 18.92 17.43
C ALA A 31 16.24 19.34 18.89
N ASN A 32 15.15 19.86 19.45
CA ASN A 32 15.05 20.29 20.83
C ASN A 32 13.69 19.87 21.37
N ASP A 33 13.69 19.13 22.47
CA ASP A 33 12.48 18.73 23.18
C ASP A 33 12.56 19.25 24.63
N PRO A 34 12.01 20.44 24.90
CA PRO A 34 11.97 21.00 26.24
C PRO A 34 10.77 20.48 27.06
N ASN A 35 9.88 19.68 26.47
CA ASN A 35 8.67 19.20 27.14
C ASN A 35 9.02 17.99 28.01
N LEU A 36 8.40 17.88 29.18
CA LEU A 36 8.61 16.78 30.14
C LEU A 36 7.43 15.81 30.17
N THR A 37 6.38 16.05 29.39
CA THR A 37 5.22 15.16 29.28
C THR A 37 5.63 13.90 28.52
N GLY A 38 5.39 12.72 29.09
CA GLY A 38 5.95 11.46 28.56
C GLY A 38 5.45 11.03 27.18
N ASP A 39 4.35 11.58 26.67
CA ASP A 39 3.83 11.32 25.32
C ASP A 39 4.35 12.31 24.26
N GLN A 40 5.12 13.32 24.68
CA GLN A 40 5.82 14.26 23.81
C GLN A 40 7.26 13.80 23.66
N TRP A 41 7.60 13.27 22.49
CA TRP A 41 8.95 12.84 22.17
C TRP A 41 9.18 12.94 20.66
N LEU A 42 10.44 12.88 20.25
CA LEU A 42 10.82 12.75 18.85
C LEU A 42 12.01 11.81 18.70
N ALA A 43 12.03 11.11 17.58
CA ALA A 43 13.19 10.38 17.08
C ALA A 43 13.42 10.77 15.63
N PHE A 44 14.68 10.72 15.18
CA PHE A 44 15.05 11.07 13.82
C PHE A 44 16.15 10.16 13.30
N THR A 45 16.23 10.05 11.98
CA THR A 45 17.33 9.40 11.27
C THR A 45 18.21 10.47 10.61
N PRO A 46 19.44 10.14 10.18
CA PRO A 46 20.21 11.03 9.33
C PRO A 46 19.41 11.48 8.08
N PRO A 47 19.62 12.73 7.60
CA PRO A 47 19.00 13.20 6.38
C PRO A 47 19.51 12.43 5.17
N ARG A 48 18.68 12.31 4.14
CA ARG A 48 19.03 11.69 2.86
C ARG A 48 18.44 12.49 1.71
N VAL A 49 19.17 12.56 0.60
CA VAL A 49 18.65 13.04 -0.69
C VAL A 49 18.24 11.81 -1.48
N PRO A 50 16.92 11.50 -1.61
CA PRO A 50 16.48 10.28 -2.26
C PRO A 50 16.74 10.36 -3.77
N GLN A 51 17.08 9.22 -4.37
CA GLN A 51 16.97 9.03 -5.81
C GLN A 51 15.52 8.66 -6.10
N LEU A 52 14.82 9.52 -6.84
CA LEU A 52 13.42 9.36 -7.15
C LEU A 52 13.25 8.81 -8.57
N ASP A 53 12.26 7.95 -8.73
CA ASP A 53 11.75 7.50 -10.02
C ASP A 53 10.22 7.56 -9.99
N THR A 54 9.60 7.62 -11.16
CA THR A 54 8.14 7.65 -11.31
C THR A 54 7.52 6.31 -10.92
N LEU A 55 6.30 6.33 -10.38
CA LEU A 55 5.56 5.12 -10.04
C LEU A 55 5.38 4.20 -11.26
N GLN A 56 5.16 4.78 -12.45
CA GLN A 56 5.03 4.02 -13.70
C GLN A 56 6.34 3.31 -14.09
N SER A 57 7.51 3.92 -13.88
CA SER A 57 8.81 3.27 -14.13
C SER A 57 9.05 2.11 -13.16
N VAL A 58 8.69 2.30 -11.89
CA VAL A 58 8.91 1.29 -10.82
C VAL A 58 7.94 0.10 -10.93
N ILE A 59 6.66 0.36 -11.17
CA ILE A 59 5.61 -0.68 -11.16
C ILE A 59 5.31 -1.20 -12.57
N GLY A 60 5.41 -0.35 -13.59
CA GLY A 60 4.99 -0.71 -14.95
C GLY A 60 3.48 -0.95 -15.06
N SER A 61 3.11 -1.78 -16.03
CA SER A 61 1.72 -2.02 -16.45
C SER A 61 1.33 -3.49 -16.58
N GLU A 62 2.24 -4.42 -16.24
CA GLU A 62 2.04 -5.86 -16.49
C GLU A 62 1.85 -6.67 -15.21
N GLN A 63 2.60 -6.36 -14.16
CA GLN A 63 2.53 -7.10 -12.90
C GLN A 63 1.21 -6.82 -12.16
N PRO A 64 0.70 -7.78 -11.38
CA PRO A 64 -0.55 -7.61 -10.66
C PRO A 64 -0.40 -6.62 -9.50
N VAL A 65 -1.35 -5.68 -9.42
CA VAL A 65 -1.44 -4.68 -8.36
C VAL A 65 -2.80 -4.78 -7.69
N LEU A 66 -2.83 -4.67 -6.36
CA LEU A 66 -4.06 -4.39 -5.62
C LEU A 66 -4.29 -2.87 -5.63
N LEU A 67 -5.18 -2.41 -6.50
CA LEU A 67 -5.66 -1.03 -6.47
C LEU A 67 -6.83 -0.96 -5.50
N ASP A 68 -6.70 -0.18 -4.44
CA ASP A 68 -7.86 0.12 -3.59
C ASP A 68 -8.95 0.80 -4.44
N TRP A 69 -10.21 0.55 -4.11
CA TRP A 69 -11.34 0.96 -4.95
C TRP A 69 -11.42 2.48 -5.20
N ALA A 70 -10.79 3.29 -4.34
CA ALA A 70 -10.77 4.75 -4.45
C ALA A 70 -9.76 5.29 -5.47
N VAL A 71 -8.77 4.50 -5.89
CA VAL A 71 -7.63 4.98 -6.69
C VAL A 71 -7.60 4.45 -8.13
N GLY A 72 -8.53 3.57 -8.50
CA GLY A 72 -8.49 2.88 -9.80
C GLY A 72 -8.50 3.81 -11.03
N LEU A 73 -9.20 4.95 -10.96
CA LEU A 73 -9.28 5.89 -12.08
C LEU A 73 -7.99 6.71 -12.27
N GLN A 74 -7.23 6.94 -11.20
CA GLN A 74 -5.98 7.68 -11.22
C GLN A 74 -4.80 6.83 -11.71
N PHE A 75 -4.93 5.50 -11.64
CA PHE A 75 -3.92 4.53 -12.05
C PHE A 75 -4.44 3.59 -13.16
N PRO A 76 -4.86 4.13 -14.32
CA PRO A 76 -5.53 3.34 -15.37
C PRO A 76 -4.60 2.37 -16.09
N CYS A 77 -3.28 2.57 -16.00
CA CYS A 77 -2.28 1.76 -16.68
C CYS A 77 -1.78 0.57 -15.84
N GLN A 78 -2.00 0.58 -14.53
CA GLN A 78 -1.63 -0.53 -13.65
C GLN A 78 -2.67 -1.64 -13.80
N ARG A 79 -2.21 -2.87 -14.03
CA ARG A 79 -3.10 -4.03 -14.15
C ARG A 79 -3.53 -4.50 -12.76
N PRO A 80 -4.84 -4.56 -12.46
CA PRO A 80 -5.32 -5.23 -11.26
C PRO A 80 -4.94 -6.72 -11.28
N PHE A 81 -4.75 -7.32 -10.10
CA PHE A 81 -4.62 -8.78 -10.02
C PHE A 81 -5.88 -9.46 -10.59
N ASP A 82 -5.70 -10.61 -11.24
CA ASP A 82 -6.81 -11.36 -11.83
C ASP A 82 -7.27 -12.52 -10.91
N HIS A 83 -8.43 -13.10 -11.20
CA HIS A 83 -8.89 -14.32 -10.57
C HIS A 83 -9.60 -15.24 -11.59
N ALA A 84 -9.25 -16.52 -11.57
CA ALA A 84 -9.85 -17.53 -12.45
C ALA A 84 -10.16 -18.80 -11.67
N TYR A 85 -11.31 -19.42 -11.97
CA TYR A 85 -11.72 -20.70 -11.37
C TYR A 85 -11.72 -20.72 -9.83
N GLY A 86 -11.97 -19.58 -9.19
CA GLY A 86 -11.98 -19.45 -7.73
C GLY A 86 -10.59 -19.26 -7.09
N VAL A 87 -9.53 -19.09 -7.88
CA VAL A 87 -8.16 -18.83 -7.43
C VAL A 87 -7.75 -17.41 -7.85
N ALA A 88 -7.22 -16.63 -6.93
CA ALA A 88 -6.74 -15.27 -7.18
C ALA A 88 -5.23 -15.23 -7.44
N GLU A 89 -4.80 -14.35 -8.33
CA GLU A 89 -3.39 -14.00 -8.54
C GLU A 89 -2.87 -13.16 -7.37
N MET A 90 -1.71 -13.50 -6.81
CA MET A 90 -1.11 -12.72 -5.73
C MET A 90 -0.51 -11.41 -6.26
N PRO A 91 -1.01 -10.22 -5.83
CA PRO A 91 -0.43 -8.95 -6.22
C PRO A 91 0.98 -8.74 -5.66
N ASN A 92 1.80 -7.98 -6.37
CA ASN A 92 3.15 -7.59 -5.90
C ASN A 92 3.15 -6.25 -5.17
N TYR A 93 2.17 -5.40 -5.45
CA TYR A 93 2.03 -4.06 -4.87
C TYR A 93 0.59 -3.77 -4.49
N ARG A 94 0.41 -2.84 -3.56
CA ARG A 94 -0.88 -2.22 -3.24
C ARG A 94 -0.78 -0.70 -3.35
N ILE A 95 -1.74 -0.08 -4.02
CA ILE A 95 -1.88 1.39 -4.07
C ILE A 95 -3.10 1.78 -3.25
N LEU A 96 -2.88 2.62 -2.24
CA LEU A 96 -3.87 3.05 -1.27
C LEU A 96 -4.19 4.54 -1.47
N PRO A 97 -5.41 5.00 -1.14
CA PRO A 97 -5.71 6.43 -1.04
C PRO A 97 -5.01 7.06 0.18
N ASP A 98 -5.29 8.34 0.41
CA ASP A 98 -4.85 9.09 1.58
C ASP A 98 -5.22 8.39 2.89
N ARG A 99 -4.42 8.64 3.93
CA ARG A 99 -4.48 7.89 5.18
C ARG A 99 -5.83 7.92 5.89
N PRO A 100 -6.60 9.03 5.90
CA PRO A 100 -7.96 9.06 6.41
C PRO A 100 -8.90 8.10 5.67
N LEU A 101 -8.94 8.18 4.33
CA LEU A 101 -9.82 7.34 3.52
C LEU A 101 -9.44 5.86 3.58
N ALA A 102 -8.14 5.56 3.61
CA ALA A 102 -7.65 4.20 3.71
C ALA A 102 -8.23 3.48 4.95
N VAL A 103 -8.03 4.08 6.13
CA VAL A 103 -8.44 3.43 7.38
C VAL A 103 -9.92 3.54 7.69
N SER A 104 -10.61 4.59 7.24
CA SER A 104 -12.05 4.67 7.45
C SER A 104 -12.84 3.78 6.50
N SER A 105 -12.28 3.43 5.33
CA SER A 105 -13.10 2.91 4.24
C SER A 105 -12.45 1.81 3.40
N THR A 106 -11.25 1.98 2.82
CA THR A 106 -10.73 0.92 1.93
C THR A 106 -10.27 -0.30 2.71
N ASP A 107 -9.56 -0.11 3.83
CA ASP A 107 -9.13 -1.19 4.71
C ASP A 107 -10.32 -1.94 5.31
N THR A 108 -11.38 -1.22 5.72
CA THR A 108 -12.56 -1.83 6.35
C THR A 108 -13.48 -2.50 5.34
N TRP A 109 -13.73 -1.89 4.19
CA TRP A 109 -14.62 -2.46 3.17
C TRP A 109 -14.10 -3.79 2.61
N GLN A 110 -12.78 -3.88 2.46
CA GLN A 110 -12.13 -4.98 1.77
C GLN A 110 -11.34 -5.90 2.73
N ALA A 111 -11.64 -5.81 4.03
CA ALA A 111 -11.05 -6.62 5.09
C ALA A 111 -11.34 -8.12 4.94
N ALA A 112 -10.49 -8.93 5.57
CA ALA A 112 -10.63 -10.37 5.61
C ALA A 112 -12.00 -10.83 6.17
N GLU A 113 -12.45 -10.18 7.25
CA GLU A 113 -13.71 -10.49 7.94
C GLU A 113 -14.96 -10.31 7.06
N PHE A 114 -14.85 -9.49 6.01
CA PHE A 114 -15.91 -9.25 5.02
C PHE A 114 -15.68 -9.97 3.68
N GLY A 115 -14.67 -10.86 3.61
CA GLY A 115 -14.36 -11.64 2.42
C GLY A 115 -13.61 -10.87 1.33
N GLY A 116 -12.99 -9.73 1.67
CA GLY A 116 -12.23 -8.93 0.73
C GLY A 116 -10.81 -9.47 0.47
N PRO A 117 -10.10 -8.88 -0.51
CA PRO A 117 -8.78 -9.33 -0.95
C PRO A 117 -7.70 -9.25 0.12
N LEU A 118 -7.85 -8.41 1.15
CA LEU A 118 -6.88 -8.33 2.24
C LEU A 118 -6.74 -9.66 3.00
N GLY A 119 -7.80 -10.48 3.03
CA GLY A 119 -7.73 -11.78 3.71
C GLY A 119 -6.68 -12.73 3.13
N PHE A 120 -6.54 -12.81 1.81
CA PHE A 120 -5.52 -13.69 1.23
C PHE A 120 -4.16 -13.00 1.09
N THR A 121 -4.12 -11.69 0.84
CA THR A 121 -2.83 -10.99 0.66
C THR A 121 -2.04 -10.92 1.97
N GLU A 122 -2.70 -10.68 3.10
CA GLU A 122 -2.06 -10.60 4.43
C GLU A 122 -1.58 -11.96 4.94
N VAL A 123 -2.26 -13.05 4.55
CA VAL A 123 -1.84 -14.41 4.91
C VAL A 123 -0.62 -14.85 4.10
N LEU A 124 -0.48 -14.38 2.86
CA LEU A 124 0.57 -14.82 1.94
C LEU A 124 1.81 -13.92 1.93
N ALA A 125 1.67 -12.65 2.34
CA ALA A 125 2.75 -11.67 2.31
C ALA A 125 2.66 -10.65 3.44
N ARG A 126 3.81 -10.09 3.82
CA ARG A 126 3.87 -8.85 4.60
C ARG A 126 3.87 -7.64 3.68
N ALA A 127 3.14 -6.59 4.05
CA ALA A 127 3.20 -5.29 3.38
C ALA A 127 4.41 -4.49 3.88
N GLU A 128 5.17 -3.90 2.96
CA GLU A 128 6.22 -2.92 3.26
C GLU A 128 5.90 -1.59 2.58
N GLN A 129 5.78 -0.52 3.36
CA GLN A 129 5.50 0.81 2.82
C GLN A 129 6.72 1.37 2.08
N ILE A 130 6.49 1.87 0.87
CA ILE A 130 7.49 2.57 0.06
C ILE A 130 7.30 4.09 0.25
N PRO A 131 8.37 4.85 0.59
CA PRO A 131 8.29 6.31 0.66
C PRO A 131 7.99 6.91 -0.72
N THR A 132 6.80 7.50 -0.87
CA THR A 132 6.38 8.17 -2.10
C THR A 132 6.07 9.65 -1.86
N TYR A 133 6.14 10.42 -2.94
CA TYR A 133 5.98 11.87 -2.94
C TYR A 133 5.16 12.27 -4.16
N LEU A 134 4.29 13.26 -4.00
CA LEU A 134 3.60 13.87 -5.14
C LEU A 134 4.51 14.95 -5.73
N ASP A 135 4.79 14.84 -7.02
CA ASP A 135 5.62 15.82 -7.73
C ASP A 135 4.97 17.21 -7.67
N GLY A 136 5.76 18.23 -7.35
CA GLY A 136 5.30 19.61 -7.20
C GLY A 136 4.46 19.94 -5.96
N ASP A 137 3.93 18.96 -5.20
CA ASP A 137 3.14 19.20 -3.98
C ASP A 137 3.63 18.34 -2.79
N TRP A 138 4.77 18.75 -2.24
CA TRP A 138 5.47 18.06 -1.15
C TRP A 138 4.68 17.97 0.17
N ALA A 139 3.58 18.70 0.32
CA ALA A 139 2.75 18.68 1.53
C ALA A 139 1.44 17.89 1.33
N ARG A 140 1.24 17.27 0.17
CA ARG A 140 0.08 16.42 -0.10
C ARG A 140 0.28 15.01 0.45
N ASP A 141 -0.73 14.52 1.16
CA ASP A 141 -1.01 13.09 1.27
C ASP A 141 -1.84 12.69 0.04
N TRP A 142 -1.19 12.08 -0.95
CA TRP A 142 -1.86 11.56 -2.15
C TRP A 142 -2.40 10.15 -1.93
N GLY A 143 -1.91 9.49 -0.87
CA GLY A 143 -2.01 8.06 -0.66
C GLY A 143 -0.65 7.42 -0.42
N SER A 144 -0.62 6.09 -0.54
CA SER A 144 0.59 5.32 -0.26
C SER A 144 0.76 4.14 -1.18
N LEU A 145 2.00 3.66 -1.25
CA LEU A 145 2.40 2.49 -2.00
C LEU A 145 2.98 1.47 -1.05
N GLU A 146 2.51 0.24 -1.13
CA GLU A 146 3.06 -0.90 -0.40
C GLU A 146 3.57 -1.96 -1.37
N ARG A 147 4.71 -2.57 -1.03
CA ARG A 147 5.22 -3.78 -1.67
C ARG A 147 4.83 -4.98 -0.84
N TYR A 148 4.28 -6.00 -1.49
CA TYR A 148 4.04 -7.29 -0.86
C TYR A 148 5.29 -8.15 -0.90
N VAL A 149 5.85 -8.44 0.27
CA VAL A 149 6.95 -9.39 0.44
C VAL A 149 6.39 -10.73 0.85
N ARG A 150 6.31 -11.65 -0.11
CA ARG A 150 5.75 -13.01 0.08
C ARG A 150 6.54 -13.78 1.13
N PHE A 151 5.83 -14.50 2.00
CA PHE A 151 6.47 -15.40 2.98
C PHE A 151 7.15 -16.60 2.30
N TYR A 152 6.58 -17.06 1.18
CA TYR A 152 7.10 -18.15 0.35
C TYR A 152 7.30 -17.66 -1.10
N PRO A 153 8.39 -16.92 -1.38
CA PRO A 153 8.60 -16.29 -2.69
C PRO A 153 8.84 -17.28 -3.84
N ASN A 154 9.27 -18.50 -3.52
CA ASN A 154 9.55 -19.56 -4.51
C ASN A 154 8.37 -20.53 -4.68
N ALA A 155 7.17 -20.18 -4.18
CA ALA A 155 5.98 -21.00 -4.39
C ALA A 155 5.43 -20.77 -5.81
N ASP A 156 5.14 -21.87 -6.50
CA ASP A 156 4.56 -21.84 -7.85
C ASP A 156 3.02 -21.88 -7.79
N PRO A 157 2.33 -21.27 -8.78
CA PRO A 157 0.89 -21.43 -8.95
C PRO A 157 0.48 -22.90 -9.12
N ALA A 158 -0.69 -23.26 -8.59
CA ALA A 158 -1.24 -24.60 -8.76
C ALA A 158 -1.81 -24.81 -10.17
N ASP A 159 -1.64 -26.01 -10.74
CA ASP A 159 -2.35 -26.45 -11.93
C ASP A 159 -3.80 -26.79 -11.58
N VAL A 160 -4.74 -25.93 -11.97
CA VAL A 160 -6.16 -26.09 -11.65
C VAL A 160 -6.83 -27.00 -12.68
N ALA A 161 -7.23 -28.21 -12.27
CA ALA A 161 -8.09 -29.08 -13.07
C ALA A 161 -9.55 -28.60 -13.00
N THR A 162 -10.23 -28.52 -14.14
CA THR A 162 -11.62 -28.07 -14.24
C THR A 162 -12.45 -29.05 -15.06
N ASP A 163 -13.74 -29.19 -14.70
CA ASP A 163 -14.72 -30.01 -15.39
C ASP A 163 -15.99 -29.21 -15.65
N GLU A 164 -16.60 -29.40 -16.82
CA GLU A 164 -17.91 -28.85 -17.12
C GLU A 164 -19.01 -29.82 -16.71
N VAL A 165 -20.01 -29.35 -15.95
CA VAL A 165 -21.09 -30.20 -15.47
C VAL A 165 -22.45 -29.52 -15.56
N THR A 166 -23.42 -30.19 -16.19
CA THR A 166 -24.80 -29.71 -16.24
C THR A 166 -25.52 -29.90 -14.90
N ARG A 167 -26.17 -28.83 -14.42
CA ARG A 167 -26.99 -28.80 -13.20
C ARG A 167 -28.34 -28.16 -13.48
N SER A 168 -29.32 -28.39 -12.61
CA SER A 168 -30.60 -27.67 -12.68
C SER A 168 -30.42 -26.23 -12.18
N GLY A 169 -31.28 -25.31 -12.63
CA GLY A 169 -31.23 -23.90 -12.19
C GLY A 169 -31.57 -23.67 -10.71
N LEU A 170 -32.06 -24.71 -10.01
CA LEU A 170 -32.34 -24.69 -8.56
C LEU A 170 -31.32 -25.50 -7.75
N TRP A 171 -30.29 -26.04 -8.41
CA TRP A 171 -29.28 -26.82 -7.73
C TRP A 171 -28.46 -25.94 -6.77
N ASN A 172 -28.30 -26.38 -5.53
CA ASN A 172 -27.53 -25.70 -4.50
C ASN A 172 -26.62 -26.73 -3.79
N PRO A 173 -25.29 -26.63 -3.89
CA PRO A 173 -24.36 -27.57 -3.25
C PRO A 173 -24.21 -27.36 -1.73
N GLY A 174 -24.87 -26.36 -1.16
CA GLY A 174 -24.75 -25.96 0.24
C GLY A 174 -24.42 -24.48 0.38
N THR A 175 -24.43 -24.00 1.62
CA THR A 175 -24.14 -22.59 1.95
C THR A 175 -22.64 -22.32 1.96
N LEU A 176 -22.22 -21.16 1.42
CA LEU A 176 -20.86 -20.65 1.58
C LEU A 176 -20.57 -20.31 3.05
N ARG A 177 -19.29 -20.39 3.43
CA ARG A 177 -18.82 -19.89 4.73
C ARG A 177 -18.70 -18.37 4.68
N VAL A 178 -19.46 -17.67 5.53
CA VAL A 178 -19.56 -16.20 5.54
C VAL A 178 -19.38 -15.59 6.95
N TYR A 179 -18.75 -16.33 7.87
CA TYR A 179 -18.55 -15.93 9.27
C TYR A 179 -17.19 -16.38 9.80
N GLU A 180 -16.62 -15.54 10.67
CA GLU A 180 -15.45 -15.86 11.49
C GLU A 180 -15.84 -16.82 12.63
N ARG A 181 -14.90 -17.67 13.05
CA ARG A 181 -15.12 -18.61 14.18
C ARG A 181 -14.68 -17.98 15.48
#